data_AF-A0A4S2H726-F1
#
_entry.id   AF-A0A4S2H726-F1
#
_cell.length_a   1.000
_cell.length_b   1.000
_cell.length_c   1.000
_cell.angle_alpha   90.00
_cell.angle_beta   90.00
_cell.angle_gamma   90.00
#
_symmetry.space_group_name_H-M   'P 1'
#
loop_
_entity.id
_entity.type
_entity.pdbx_description
1 polymer ?
#
loop_
_entity_poly.entity_id
_entity_poly.type
_entity_poly.pdbx_seq_one_letter_code
_entity_poly.pdbx_strand_id
1 'polypeptide(L)'
;MNTTTQDIIDKVKISRGLLYYHFKNKEDILYCIINRYSEPLLKQLESLAYDAAKSAPEKIKVFVSLTLVPDKDITVENSVLQEAVNLEENRYMLDRFYHSGWDIHIIGLLKRL
;
A
#
# COMPACT_ATOMS: atom_id res chain seq x y z
N MET A 1 -8.58 6.55 15.23
CA MET A 1 -9.67 6.46 14.23
C MET A 1 -10.56 5.29 14.65
N ASN A 2 -11.85 5.50 14.94
CA ASN A 2 -12.70 4.49 15.60
C ASN A 2 -13.70 3.81 14.66
N THR A 3 -13.28 3.48 13.44
CA THR A 3 -14.13 2.76 12.49
C THR A 3 -14.28 1.29 12.91
N THR A 4 -15.50 0.75 12.90
CA THR A 4 -15.80 -0.65 13.15
C THR A 4 -16.24 -1.37 11.87
N THR A 5 -16.26 -2.71 11.88
CA THR A 5 -16.85 -3.48 10.76
C THR A 5 -18.33 -3.17 10.58
N GLN A 6 -19.06 -2.88 11.66
CA GLN A 6 -20.46 -2.49 11.59
C GLN A 6 -20.63 -1.15 10.86
N ASP A 7 -19.78 -0.15 11.16
CA ASP A 7 -19.81 1.13 10.43
C ASP A 7 -19.57 0.94 8.93
N ILE A 8 -18.66 0.04 8.54
CA ILE A 8 -18.39 -0.29 7.14
C ILE A 8 -19.62 -0.93 6.49
N ILE A 9 -20.22 -1.94 7.16
CA ILE A 9 -21.42 -2.64 6.70
C ILE A 9 -22.56 -1.65 6.45
N ASP A 10 -22.80 -0.75 7.40
CA ASP A 10 -23.88 0.23 7.34
C ASP A 10 -23.63 1.27 6.24
N LYS A 11 -22.36 1.68 6.05
CA LYS A 11 -21.99 2.66 5.02
C LYS A 11 -22.10 2.10 3.61
N VAL A 12 -21.67 0.87 3.37
CA VAL A 12 -21.66 0.24 2.04
C VAL A 12 -22.94 -0.57 1.75
N LYS A 13 -23.84 -0.69 2.73
CA LYS A 13 -25.16 -1.34 2.63
C LYS A 13 -25.10 -2.81 2.20
N ILE A 14 -24.23 -3.58 2.81
CA ILE A 14 -24.12 -5.05 2.60
C ILE A 14 -24.58 -5.82 3.84
N SER A 15 -24.68 -7.15 3.73
CA SER A 15 -24.96 -7.99 4.90
C SER A 15 -23.68 -8.27 5.70
N ARG A 16 -23.82 -8.51 7.00
CA ARG A 16 -22.72 -8.97 7.86
C ARG A 16 -22.08 -10.25 7.33
N GLY A 17 -22.90 -11.21 6.90
CA GLY A 17 -22.43 -12.48 6.35
C GLY A 17 -21.57 -12.28 5.10
N LEU A 18 -21.92 -11.33 4.23
CA LEU A 18 -21.13 -11.04 3.03
C LEU A 18 -19.77 -10.42 3.37
N LEU A 19 -19.71 -9.47 4.32
CA LEU A 19 -18.44 -8.89 4.74
C LEU A 19 -17.54 -9.95 5.38
N TYR A 20 -18.07 -10.71 6.34
CA TYR A 20 -17.29 -11.73 7.06
C TYR A 20 -16.92 -12.95 6.22
N TYR A 21 -17.60 -13.16 5.09
CA TYR A 21 -17.19 -14.16 4.09
C TYR A 21 -15.85 -13.80 3.45
N HIS A 22 -15.59 -12.50 3.23
CA HIS A 22 -14.37 -12.02 2.56
C HIS A 22 -13.29 -11.55 3.53
N PHE A 23 -13.66 -10.99 4.68
CA PHE A 23 -12.73 -10.32 5.58
C PHE A 23 -12.94 -10.73 7.03
N LYS A 24 -11.84 -11.00 7.73
CA LYS A 24 -11.91 -11.41 9.15
C LYS A 24 -12.24 -10.25 10.09
N ASN A 25 -11.70 -9.07 9.81
CA ASN A 25 -11.85 -7.85 10.61
C ASN A 25 -11.54 -6.61 9.76
N LYS A 26 -11.60 -5.41 10.37
CA LYS A 26 -11.36 -4.14 9.68
C LYS A 26 -9.90 -3.98 9.22
N GLU A 27 -8.96 -4.57 9.95
CA GLU A 27 -7.53 -4.53 9.64
C GLU A 27 -7.21 -5.35 8.38
N ASP A 28 -7.90 -6.48 8.17
CA ASP A 28 -7.77 -7.29 6.95
C ASP A 28 -8.31 -6.55 5.72
N ILE A 29 -9.38 -5.75 5.89
CA ILE A 29 -9.87 -4.84 4.85
C ILE A 29 -8.82 -3.77 4.54
N LEU A 30 -8.28 -3.13 5.58
CA LEU A 30 -7.25 -2.09 5.45
C LEU A 30 -5.99 -2.65 4.75
N TYR A 31 -5.57 -3.87 5.09
CA TYR A 31 -4.47 -4.57 4.43
C TYR A 31 -4.71 -4.71 2.92
N CYS A 32 -5.89 -5.19 2.53
CA CYS A 32 -6.24 -5.36 1.13
C CYS A 32 -6.27 -4.03 0.36
N ILE A 33 -6.73 -2.97 1.01
CA ILE A 33 -6.73 -1.62 0.44
C ILE A 33 -5.29 -1.16 0.16
N ILE A 34 -4.40 -1.24 1.16
CA ILE A 34 -2.99 -0.83 1.00
C ILE A 34 -2.32 -1.63 -0.11
N ASN A 35 -2.48 -2.96 -0.11
CA ASN A 35 -1.88 -3.82 -1.11
C ASN A 35 -2.35 -3.45 -2.54
N ARG A 36 -3.65 -3.18 -2.70
CA ARG A 36 -4.22 -2.75 -3.99
C ARG A 36 -3.65 -1.42 -4.47
N TYR A 37 -3.48 -0.44 -3.59
CA TYR A 37 -2.97 0.89 -3.96
C TYR A 37 -1.46 0.90 -4.21
N SER A 38 -0.71 0.02 -3.54
CA SER A 38 0.74 -0.03 -3.66
C SER A 38 1.22 -0.89 -4.85
N GLU A 39 0.42 -1.86 -5.31
CA GLU A 39 0.77 -2.76 -6.42
C GLU A 39 1.17 -2.06 -7.74
N PRO A 40 0.48 -1.00 -8.21
CA PRO A 40 0.88 -0.31 -9.44
C PRO A 40 2.24 0.38 -9.35
N LEU A 41 2.58 0.95 -8.18
CA LEU A 41 3.88 1.57 -7.97
C LEU A 41 4.97 0.50 -7.96
N LEU A 42 4.75 -0.63 -7.28
CA LEU A 42 5.69 -1.74 -7.29
C LEU A 42 6.01 -2.24 -8.70
N LYS A 43 5.00 -2.45 -9.54
CA LYS A 43 5.21 -2.90 -10.93
C LYS A 43 6.06 -1.93 -11.74
N GLN A 44 5.89 -0.62 -11.51
CA GLN A 44 6.71 0.40 -12.16
C GLN A 44 8.15 0.36 -11.67
N LEU A 45 8.36 0.23 -10.36
CA LEU A 45 9.70 0.11 -9.76
C LEU A 45 10.42 -1.17 -10.19
N GLU A 46 9.69 -2.28 -10.30
CA GLU A 46 10.21 -3.54 -10.84
C GLU A 46 10.64 -3.38 -12.30
N SER A 47 9.77 -2.85 -13.15
CA SER A 47 10.11 -2.57 -14.55
C SER A 47 11.32 -1.64 -14.68
N LEU A 48 11.46 -0.66 -13.79
CA LEU A 48 12.60 0.26 -13.80
C LEU A 48 13.91 -0.43 -13.43
N ALA A 49 13.90 -1.28 -12.40
CA ALA A 49 15.11 -1.96 -11.94
C ALA A 49 15.67 -2.91 -13.02
N TYR A 50 14.80 -3.59 -13.75
CA TYR A 50 15.17 -4.52 -14.82
C TYR A 50 15.32 -3.87 -16.20
N ASP A 51 15.13 -2.56 -16.32
CA ASP A 51 15.33 -1.86 -17.58
C ASP A 51 16.82 -1.81 -17.94
N ALA A 52 17.22 -2.59 -18.93
CA ALA A 52 18.60 -2.65 -19.42
C ALA A 52 18.99 -1.43 -20.27
N ALA A 53 18.02 -0.64 -20.73
CA ALA A 53 18.28 0.56 -21.53
C ALA A 53 18.65 1.78 -20.67
N LYS A 54 18.42 1.73 -19.35
CA LYS A 54 18.73 2.82 -18.41
C LYS A 54 19.98 2.52 -17.59
N SER A 55 20.86 3.51 -17.49
CA SER A 55 22.00 3.49 -16.57
C SER A 55 21.56 3.66 -15.11
N ALA A 56 22.43 3.31 -14.16
CA ALA A 56 22.15 3.45 -12.73
C ALA A 56 21.71 4.87 -12.31
N PRO A 57 22.39 5.96 -12.75
CA PRO A 57 21.94 7.33 -12.43
C PRO A 57 20.57 7.68 -13.00
N GLU A 58 20.23 7.18 -14.19
CA GLU A 58 18.90 7.39 -14.80
C GLU A 58 17.82 6.64 -14.01
N LYS A 59 18.12 5.41 -13.60
CA LYS A 59 17.24 4.63 -12.73
C LYS A 59 16.95 5.34 -11.42
N ILE A 60 17.97 5.90 -10.76
CA ILE A 60 17.78 6.67 -9.52
C ILE A 60 16.91 7.91 -9.74
N LYS A 61 17.10 8.66 -10.84
CA LYS A 61 16.27 9.83 -11.16
C LYS A 61 14.79 9.47 -11.34
N VAL A 62 14.52 8.39 -12.09
CA VAL A 62 13.14 7.92 -12.30
C VAL A 62 12.55 7.37 -11.00
N PHE A 63 13.33 6.63 -10.22
CA PHE A 63 12.91 6.14 -8.90
C PHE A 63 12.42 7.29 -8.02
N VAL A 64 13.23 8.32 -7.83
CA VAL A 64 12.87 9.51 -7.04
C VAL A 64 11.58 10.13 -7.58
N SER A 65 11.47 10.28 -8.90
CA SER A 65 10.30 10.88 -9.55
C SER A 65 9.02 10.05 -9.35
N LEU A 66 9.11 8.71 -9.30
CA LEU A 66 7.99 7.81 -9.06
C LEU A 66 7.57 7.77 -7.57
N THR A 67 8.51 7.97 -6.65
CA THR A 67 8.25 7.92 -5.20
C THR A 67 7.88 9.26 -4.59
N LEU A 68 8.14 10.35 -5.29
CA LEU A 68 7.67 11.68 -4.88
C LEU A 68 6.15 11.71 -5.07
N VAL A 69 5.42 11.90 -3.98
CA VAL A 69 3.98 12.16 -4.01
C VAL A 69 3.78 13.59 -4.51
N PRO A 70 3.21 13.81 -5.70
CA PRO A 70 2.89 15.16 -6.16
C PRO A 70 1.86 15.80 -5.24
N ASP A 71 1.94 17.11 -4.99
CA ASP A 71 1.00 17.82 -4.10
C ASP A 71 -0.48 17.60 -4.47
N LYS A 72 -0.77 17.40 -5.76
CA LYS A 72 -2.11 17.10 -6.29
C LYS A 72 -2.68 15.73 -5.88
N ASP A 73 -1.83 14.80 -5.46
CA ASP A 73 -2.21 13.44 -5.04
C ASP A 73 -2.34 13.33 -3.50
N ILE A 74 -2.06 14.43 -2.78
CA ILE A 74 -2.38 14.60 -1.36
C ILE A 74 -3.88 14.90 -1.26
N THR A 75 -4.69 13.85 -1.35
CA THR A 75 -6.12 13.96 -1.05
C THR A 75 -6.37 13.71 0.43
N VAL A 76 -7.52 14.20 0.92
CA VAL A 76 -7.96 13.94 2.31
C VAL A 76 -8.12 12.44 2.54
N GLU A 77 -8.57 11.69 1.53
CA GLU A 77 -8.70 10.25 1.61
C GLU A 77 -7.34 9.57 1.78
N ASN A 78 -6.33 9.97 1.01
CA ASN A 78 -4.98 9.43 1.12
C ASN A 78 -4.33 9.79 2.47
N SER A 79 -4.53 11.01 2.98
CA SER A 79 -4.01 11.40 4.30
C SER A 79 -4.68 10.61 5.42
N VAL A 80 -6.00 10.41 5.36
CA VAL A 80 -6.74 9.59 6.33
C VAL A 80 -6.31 8.13 6.25
N LEU A 81 -6.05 7.60 5.05
CA LEU A 81 -5.51 6.25 4.88
C LEU A 81 -4.12 6.13 5.54
N GLN A 82 -3.23 7.09 5.30
CA GLN A 82 -1.89 7.12 5.90
C GLN A 82 -1.96 7.21 7.43
N GLU A 83 -2.83 8.06 7.97
CA GLU A 83 -3.07 8.15 9.41
C GLU A 83 -3.58 6.82 9.97
N ALA A 84 -4.56 6.19 9.32
CA ALA A 84 -5.09 4.89 9.72
C ALA A 84 -3.99 3.83 9.75
N VAL A 85 -3.14 3.79 8.73
CA VAL A 85 -2.01 2.85 8.63
C VAL A 85 -1.01 3.04 9.77
N ASN A 86 -0.75 4.29 10.17
CA ASN A 86 0.24 4.63 11.20
C ASN A 86 -0.25 4.46 12.64
N LEU A 87 -1.51 4.05 12.85
CA LEU A 87 -2.01 3.74 14.20
C LEU A 87 -1.28 2.51 14.77
N GLU A 88 -0.95 2.55 16.06
CA GLU A 88 -0.22 1.48 16.75
C GLU A 88 -0.95 0.12 16.67
N GLU A 89 -2.28 0.13 16.77
CA GLU A 89 -3.13 -1.07 16.61
C GLU A 89 -2.98 -1.75 15.23
N ASN A 90 -2.59 -0.98 14.21
CA ASN A 90 -2.41 -1.47 12.84
C ASN A 90 -0.96 -1.86 12.54
N ARG A 91 -0.04 -1.75 13.52
CA ARG A 91 1.37 -2.08 13.33
C ARG A 91 1.59 -3.52 12.86
N TYR A 92 0.82 -4.47 13.38
CA TYR A 92 0.90 -5.87 12.96
C TYR A 92 0.58 -6.06 11.46
N MET A 93 -0.36 -5.28 10.93
CA MET A 93 -0.70 -5.31 9.50
C MET A 93 0.46 -4.78 8.66
N LEU A 94 1.13 -3.71 9.10
CA LEU A 94 2.35 -3.21 8.47
C LEU A 94 3.45 -4.26 8.51
N ASP A 95 3.69 -4.88 9.66
CA ASP A 95 4.66 -5.97 9.76
C ASP A 95 4.31 -7.10 8.79
N ARG A 96 3.06 -7.53 8.72
CA ARG A 96 2.59 -8.52 7.73
C ARG A 96 2.83 -8.06 6.29
N PHE A 97 2.60 -6.79 6.00
CA PHE A 97 2.82 -6.19 4.69
C PHE A 97 4.31 -6.26 4.31
N TYR A 98 5.21 -5.77 5.17
CA TYR A 98 6.65 -5.81 4.95
C TYR A 98 7.22 -7.24 4.85
N HIS A 99 6.72 -8.17 5.67
CA HIS A 99 7.15 -9.58 5.67
C HIS A 99 6.57 -10.41 4.53
N SER A 100 5.49 -9.97 3.86
CA SER A 100 4.88 -10.70 2.73
C SER A 100 5.73 -10.70 1.45
N GLY A 101 7.02 -10.32 1.55
CA GLY A 101 7.98 -10.24 0.44
C GLY A 101 8.28 -8.80 0.01
N TRP A 102 7.60 -7.80 0.56
CA TRP A 102 7.72 -6.39 0.20
C TRP A 102 9.09 -5.78 0.50
N ASP A 103 9.59 -5.93 1.74
CA ASP A 103 10.91 -5.39 2.09
C ASP A 103 12.03 -6.05 1.30
N ILE A 104 11.95 -7.37 1.12
CA ILE A 104 12.95 -8.14 0.38
C ILE A 104 12.91 -7.79 -1.11
N HIS A 105 11.72 -7.59 -1.70
CA HIS A 105 11.60 -7.18 -3.10
C HIS A 105 12.07 -5.74 -3.32
N ILE A 106 11.63 -4.76 -2.53
CA ILE A 106 12.08 -3.37 -2.69
C ILE A 106 13.58 -3.23 -2.42
N ILE A 107 14.11 -3.81 -1.34
CA ILE A 107 15.56 -3.80 -1.08
C ILE A 107 16.32 -4.52 -2.19
N GLY A 108 15.77 -5.62 -2.72
CA GLY A 108 16.32 -6.33 -3.87
C GLY A 108 16.33 -5.50 -5.15
N LEU A 109 15.29 -4.70 -5.39
CA LEU A 109 15.18 -3.78 -6.52
C LEU A 109 16.15 -2.61 -6.37
N LEU A 110 16.27 -2.03 -5.16
CA LEU A 110 17.22 -0.95 -4.87
C LEU A 110 18.68 -1.40 -5.07
N LYS A 111 19.02 -2.66 -4.74
CA LYS A 111 20.36 -3.24 -5.02
C LYS A 111 20.65 -3.41 -6.52
N ARG A 112 19.65 -3.27 -7.39
CA ARG A 112 19.74 -3.43 -8.86
C ARG A 112 19.60 -2.11 -9.62
N LEU A 113 19.28 -1.00 -8.94
CA LEU A 113 19.39 0.35 -9.50
C LEU A 113 20.86 0.73 -9.62
#